data_AF-A0A1T4YHJ7-F1
#
_entry.id   AF-A0A1T4YHJ7-F1
#
_cell.length_a   1.000
_cell.length_b   1.000
_cell.length_c   1.000
_cell.angle_alpha   90.00
_cell.angle_beta   90.00
_cell.angle_gamma   90.00
#
_symmetry.space_group_name_H-M   'P 1'
#
loop_
_entity.id
_entity.type
_entity.pdbx_description
1 polymer ?
#
loop_
_entity_poly.entity_id
_entity_poly.type
_entity_poly.pdbx_seq_one_letter_code
_entity_poly.pdbx_strand_id
1 'polypeptide(L)'
;MQNTEFENDGSQYRSERRILVRNLSPKAVLQFVANYCESVNPDIFHIKGKKEAKEFRGVAILLMRSLCNINYKEICALAGNITISQASNLCSFGFNVIKNNKKYQNIIEDFIKAANG
;
A
#
# COMPACT_ATOMS: atom_id res chain seq x y z
N MET A 1 32.33 9.91 44.77
CA MET A 1 31.04 9.47 44.19
C MET A 1 31.35 8.99 42.79
N GLN A 2 31.05 7.72 42.54
CA GLN A 2 31.41 6.90 41.38
C GLN A 2 30.75 7.42 40.10
N ASN A 3 31.38 7.20 38.94
CA ASN A 3 30.68 6.77 37.73
C ASN A 3 31.67 6.02 36.83
N THR A 4 31.63 4.72 37.05
CA THR A 4 32.17 3.60 36.28
C THR A 4 32.07 3.81 34.76
N GLU A 5 33.17 3.53 34.08
CA GLU A 5 33.22 3.22 32.64
C GLU A 5 32.28 2.06 32.36
N PHE A 6 31.35 2.24 31.41
CA PHE A 6 30.64 1.13 30.80
C PHE A 6 31.29 0.85 29.45
N GLU A 7 32.10 -0.20 29.45
CA GLU A 7 32.59 -0.86 28.26
C GLU A 7 31.43 -1.41 27.43
N ASN A 8 31.69 -1.39 26.14
CA ASN A 8 30.86 -1.80 25.01
C ASN A 8 30.34 -3.24 25.18
N ASP A 9 29.02 -3.41 25.33
CA ASP A 9 28.36 -4.70 25.20
C ASP A 9 27.18 -4.64 24.22
N GLY A 10 27.14 -5.66 23.36
CA GLY A 10 25.87 -6.27 22.99
C GLY A 10 25.14 -5.67 21.81
N SER A 11 25.33 -6.30 20.65
CA SER A 11 24.49 -6.23 19.45
C SER A 11 24.67 -5.01 18.54
N GLN A 12 25.39 -5.23 17.45
CA GLN A 12 25.01 -4.56 16.20
C GLN A 12 23.54 -4.93 15.93
N TYR A 13 22.63 -3.96 15.99
CA TYR A 13 21.27 -4.12 15.52
C TYR A 13 21.30 -4.33 14.00
N ARG A 14 21.64 -5.54 13.57
CA ARG A 14 21.36 -6.02 12.22
C ARG A 14 19.87 -6.31 12.21
N SER A 15 19.08 -5.28 11.95
CA SER A 15 17.67 -5.45 11.69
C SER A 15 17.53 -6.41 10.51
N GLU A 16 17.25 -7.67 10.79
CA GLU A 16 16.77 -8.62 9.78
C GLU A 16 15.40 -8.21 9.21
N ARG A 17 14.86 -7.04 9.62
CA ARG A 17 13.81 -6.37 8.85
C ARG A 17 14.36 -6.09 7.47
N ARG A 18 14.00 -6.94 6.52
CA ARG A 18 13.78 -6.52 5.14
C ARG A 18 12.93 -5.27 5.24
N ILE A 19 13.54 -4.11 5.05
CA ILE A 19 12.83 -2.83 5.00
C ILE A 19 11.78 -3.07 3.93
N LEU A 20 10.51 -3.20 4.34
CA LEU A 20 9.41 -3.18 3.38
C LEU A 20 9.65 -1.91 2.59
N VAL A 21 9.96 -2.04 1.30
CA VAL A 21 10.29 -0.91 0.44
C VAL A 21 9.05 -0.02 0.45
N ARG A 22 9.10 1.04 1.27
CA ARG A 22 7.98 1.95 1.53
C ARG A 22 8.06 3.23 0.69
N ASN A 23 9.00 3.27 -0.25
CA ASN A 23 9.21 4.38 -1.17
C ASN A 23 8.66 4.06 -2.58
N LEU A 24 7.66 3.19 -2.67
CA LEU A 24 7.03 2.87 -3.95
C LEU A 24 6.10 4.00 -4.37
N SER A 25 6.05 4.30 -5.67
CA SER A 25 5.23 5.41 -6.20
C SER A 25 3.74 5.05 -6.17
N PRO A 26 2.85 5.94 -5.69
CA PRO A 26 1.40 5.76 -5.79
C PRO A 26 0.93 5.51 -7.23
N LYS A 27 1.59 6.15 -8.21
CA LYS A 27 1.31 5.93 -9.65
C LYS A 27 1.64 4.51 -10.09
N ALA A 28 2.75 3.95 -9.59
CA ALA A 28 3.11 2.56 -9.85
C ALA A 28 2.11 1.58 -9.24
N VAL A 29 1.61 1.86 -8.02
CA VAL A 29 0.52 1.08 -7.42
C VAL A 29 -0.72 1.12 -8.29
N LEU A 30 -1.15 2.31 -8.73
CA LEU A 30 -2.34 2.45 -9.59
C LEU A 30 -2.21 1.63 -10.88
N GLN A 31 -1.06 1.73 -11.56
CA GLN A 31 -0.82 0.98 -12.78
C GLN A 31 -0.82 -0.54 -12.54
N PHE A 32 -0.13 -0.97 -11.49
CA PHE A 32 -0.03 -2.39 -11.16
C PHE A 32 -1.38 -2.99 -10.81
N VAL A 33 -2.15 -2.33 -9.94
CA VAL A 33 -3.48 -2.79 -9.55
C VAL A 33 -4.44 -2.77 -10.73
N ALA A 34 -4.27 -1.85 -11.69
CA ALA A 34 -5.12 -1.79 -12.88
C ALA A 34 -4.94 -3.08 -13.68
N ASN A 35 -3.69 -3.45 -13.97
CA ASN A 35 -3.35 -4.70 -14.63
C ASN A 35 -3.88 -5.92 -13.85
N TYR A 36 -3.68 -5.93 -12.53
CA TYR A 36 -4.16 -7.01 -11.66
C TYR A 36 -5.68 -7.16 -11.70
N CYS A 37 -6.43 -6.06 -11.67
CA CYS A 37 -7.89 -6.05 -11.76
C CYS A 37 -8.42 -6.27 -13.19
N GLU A 38 -7.55 -6.53 -14.18
CA GLU A 38 -7.90 -6.56 -15.62
C GLU A 38 -8.53 -5.24 -16.12
N SER A 39 -8.25 -4.16 -15.39
CA SER A 39 -8.60 -2.80 -15.75
C SER A 39 -7.47 -2.23 -16.60
N VAL A 40 -7.72 -1.94 -17.87
CA VAL A 40 -6.68 -1.41 -18.76
C VAL A 40 -6.32 0.05 -18.44
N ASN A 41 -7.18 0.76 -17.67
CA ASN A 41 -6.99 2.18 -17.37
C ASN A 41 -6.94 2.47 -15.85
N PRO A 42 -5.80 2.96 -15.30
CA PRO A 42 -5.68 3.43 -13.93
C PRO A 42 -6.56 4.63 -13.56
N ASP A 43 -7.02 5.42 -14.53
CA ASP A 43 -7.91 6.58 -14.33
C ASP A 43 -9.25 6.18 -13.70
N ILE A 44 -9.61 4.90 -13.75
CA ILE A 44 -10.74 4.32 -13.00
C ILE A 44 -10.64 4.64 -11.49
N PHE A 45 -9.45 4.97 -10.97
CA PHE A 45 -9.26 5.47 -9.60
C PHE A 45 -10.17 6.66 -9.27
N HIS A 46 -10.34 7.56 -10.24
CA HIS A 46 -11.07 8.80 -10.08
C HIS A 46 -12.58 8.61 -10.27
N ILE A 47 -13.03 7.43 -10.71
CA ILE A 47 -14.45 7.14 -10.94
C ILE A 47 -15.11 6.68 -9.64
N LYS A 48 -16.25 7.29 -9.29
CA LYS A 48 -17.07 6.94 -8.13
C LYS A 48 -18.29 6.12 -8.55
N GLY A 49 -18.71 5.19 -7.69
CA GLY A 49 -20.03 4.54 -7.80
C GLY A 49 -20.11 3.34 -8.76
N LYS A 50 -18.99 2.91 -9.36
CA LYS A 50 -18.91 1.65 -10.12
C LYS A 50 -18.30 0.54 -9.27
N LYS A 51 -18.76 -0.70 -9.45
CA LYS A 51 -18.32 -1.85 -8.65
C LYS A 51 -16.85 -2.16 -8.92
N GLU A 52 -16.47 -2.16 -10.19
CA GLU A 52 -15.11 -2.37 -10.69
C GLU A 52 -14.18 -1.28 -10.16
N ALA A 53 -14.62 -0.01 -10.23
CA ALA A 53 -13.89 1.10 -9.65
C ALA A 53 -13.74 0.97 -8.13
N LYS A 54 -14.77 0.48 -7.42
CA LYS A 54 -14.69 0.29 -5.96
C LYS A 54 -13.67 -0.78 -5.57
N GLU A 55 -13.65 -1.91 -6.28
CA GLU A 55 -12.66 -2.98 -6.11
C GLU A 55 -11.25 -2.46 -6.34
N PHE A 56 -11.00 -1.92 -7.53
CA PHE A 56 -9.72 -1.32 -7.90
C PHE A 56 -9.26 -0.28 -6.89
N ARG A 57 -10.13 0.68 -6.52
CA ARG A 57 -9.80 1.74 -5.56
C ARG A 57 -9.49 1.18 -4.17
N GLY A 58 -10.25 0.20 -3.70
CA GLY A 58 -10.01 -0.39 -2.39
C GLY A 58 -8.64 -1.07 -2.30
N VAL A 59 -8.32 -1.90 -3.30
CA VAL A 59 -7.04 -2.60 -3.39
C VAL A 59 -5.88 -1.60 -3.54
N ALA A 60 -6.02 -0.61 -4.42
CA ALA A 60 -5.00 0.43 -4.62
C ALA A 60 -4.73 1.25 -3.35
N ILE A 61 -5.78 1.69 -2.65
CA ILE A 61 -5.65 2.46 -1.40
C ILE A 61 -4.94 1.62 -0.33
N LEU A 62 -5.26 0.34 -0.21
CA LEU A 62 -4.59 -0.55 0.73
C LEU A 62 -3.10 -0.70 0.42
N LEU A 63 -2.74 -0.95 -0.83
CA LEU A 63 -1.34 -1.07 -1.25
C LEU A 63 -0.58 0.24 -1.04
N MET A 64 -1.18 1.38 -1.38
CA MET A 64 -0.56 2.69 -1.12
C MET A 64 -0.32 2.94 0.38
N ARG A 65 -1.31 2.62 1.23
CA ARG A 65 -1.15 2.75 2.70
C ARG A 65 -0.06 1.86 3.26
N SER A 66 0.12 0.67 2.67
CA SER A 66 1.12 -0.31 3.12
C SER A 66 2.52 -0.05 2.55
N LEU A 67 2.64 0.50 1.34
CA LEU A 67 3.87 0.45 0.54
C LEU A 67 4.37 1.79 -0.01
N CYS A 68 3.57 2.87 0.03
CA CYS A 68 3.97 4.18 -0.51
C CYS A 68 4.29 5.22 0.57
N ASN A 69 4.26 4.85 1.85
CA ASN A 69 4.44 5.77 2.99
C ASN A 69 3.51 7.01 2.96
N ILE A 70 2.35 6.94 2.29
CA ILE A 70 1.39 8.04 2.23
C ILE A 70 0.24 7.83 3.21
N ASN A 71 -0.24 8.91 3.83
CA ASN A 71 -1.37 8.91 4.75
C ASN A 71 -2.72 9.13 4.03
N TYR A 72 -3.84 9.02 4.76
CA TYR A 72 -5.16 9.18 4.16
C TYR A 72 -5.45 10.58 3.59
N LYS A 73 -4.84 11.65 4.12
CA LYS A 73 -4.97 13.00 3.55
C LYS A 73 -4.34 13.06 2.16
N GLU A 74 -3.15 12.47 2.00
CA GLU A 74 -2.46 12.38 0.71
C GLU A 74 -3.23 11.52 -0.28
N ILE A 75 -3.81 10.40 0.18
CA ILE A 75 -4.69 9.56 -0.65
C ILE A 75 -5.95 10.32 -1.10
N CYS A 76 -6.57 11.09 -0.21
CA CYS A 76 -7.71 11.93 -0.57
C CYS A 76 -7.33 12.99 -1.61
N ALA A 77 -6.16 13.62 -1.45
CA ALA A 77 -5.64 14.58 -2.42
C ALA A 77 -5.38 13.93 -3.78
N LEU A 78 -4.79 12.73 -3.80
CA LEU A 78 -4.57 11.95 -5.02
C LEU A 78 -5.90 11.54 -5.69
N ALA A 79 -6.88 11.10 -4.91
CA ALA A 79 -8.17 10.65 -5.44
C ALA A 79 -9.06 11.81 -5.91
N GLY A 80 -8.95 12.99 -5.26
CA GLY A 80 -9.64 14.23 -5.62
C GLY A 80 -11.14 14.28 -5.29
N ASN A 81 -11.78 13.16 -4.95
CA ASN A 81 -13.24 13.09 -4.83
C ASN A 81 -13.77 12.25 -3.66
N ILE A 82 -12.93 12.01 -2.64
CA ILE A 82 -13.31 11.25 -1.44
C ILE A 82 -12.81 11.89 -0.15
N THR A 83 -13.57 11.67 0.92
CA THR A 83 -13.18 12.04 2.28
C THR A 83 -12.22 11.02 2.90
N ILE A 84 -11.57 11.39 4.00
CA ILE A 84 -10.71 10.48 4.78
C ILE A 84 -11.50 9.25 5.26
N SER A 85 -12.74 9.44 5.71
CA SER A 85 -13.60 8.33 6.14
C SER A 85 -13.92 7.37 4.98
N GLN A 86 -14.19 7.90 3.78
CA GLN A 86 -14.38 7.10 2.58
C GLN A 86 -13.10 6.37 2.17
N ALA A 87 -11.93 7.02 2.25
CA ALA A 87 -10.65 6.38 1.97
C ALA A 87 -10.36 5.24 2.97
N SER A 88 -10.59 5.45 4.26
CA SER A 88 -10.44 4.42 5.29
C SER A 88 -11.39 3.24 5.04
N ASN A 89 -12.66 3.51 4.73
CA ASN A 89 -13.64 2.47 4.41
C ASN A 89 -13.26 1.67 3.16
N LEU A 90 -12.74 2.35 2.13
CA LEU A 90 -12.21 1.70 0.93
C LEU A 90 -10.98 0.85 1.24
N CYS A 91 -10.10 1.31 2.13
CA CYS A 91 -8.94 0.54 2.57
C CYS A 91 -9.36 -0.76 3.27
N SER A 92 -10.31 -0.70 4.20
CA SER A 92 -10.86 -1.88 4.88
C SER A 92 -11.57 -2.82 3.89
N PHE A 93 -12.29 -2.26 2.92
CA PHE A 93 -12.90 -3.02 1.84
C PHE A 93 -11.84 -3.72 0.97
N GLY A 94 -10.77 -3.03 0.60
CA GLY A 94 -9.64 -3.59 -0.15
C GLY A 94 -8.98 -4.77 0.58
N PHE A 95 -8.85 -4.69 1.90
CA PHE A 95 -8.36 -5.81 2.70
C PHE A 95 -9.27 -7.03 2.59
N ASN A 96 -10.58 -6.84 2.67
CA ASN A 96 -11.54 -7.91 2.51
C ASN A 96 -11.53 -8.51 1.09
N VAL A 97 -11.31 -7.70 0.06
CA VAL A 97 -11.14 -8.17 -1.32
C VAL A 97 -9.92 -9.09 -1.42
N ILE A 98 -8.75 -8.64 -0.95
CA ILE A 98 -7.52 -9.44 -0.99
C ILE A 98 -7.67 -10.73 -0.18
N LYS A 99 -8.28 -10.64 1.01
CA LYS A 99 -8.48 -11.79 1.91
C LYS A 99 -9.37 -12.88 1.30
N ASN A 100 -10.43 -12.50 0.58
CA ASN A 100 -11.49 -13.43 0.19
C ASN A 100 -11.41 -13.88 -1.28
N ASN A 101 -10.54 -13.28 -2.09
CA ASN A 101 -10.45 -13.61 -3.51
C ASN A 101 -9.04 -14.15 -3.85
N LYS A 102 -9.00 -15.41 -4.29
CA LYS A 102 -7.76 -16.13 -4.65
C LYS A 102 -6.92 -15.38 -5.68
N LYS A 103 -7.56 -14.61 -6.56
CA LYS A 103 -6.90 -13.73 -7.54
C LYS A 103 -5.82 -12.86 -6.91
N TYR A 104 -6.04 -12.37 -5.68
CA TYR A 104 -5.16 -11.41 -5.02
C TYR A 104 -4.19 -12.02 -4.01
N GLN A 105 -4.12 -13.35 -3.88
CA GLN A 105 -3.32 -14.00 -2.82
C GLN A 105 -1.85 -13.58 -2.82
N ASN A 106 -1.29 -13.33 -4.00
CA ASN A 106 0.13 -12.98 -4.16
C ASN A 106 0.35 -11.50 -4.51
N ILE A 107 -0.68 -10.66 -4.46
CA ILE A 107 -0.63 -9.29 -5.01
C ILE A 107 0.50 -8.43 -4.41
N ILE A 108 0.78 -8.60 -3.10
CA ILE A 108 1.85 -7.86 -2.43
C ILE A 108 3.22 -8.33 -2.93
N GLU A 109 3.44 -9.65 -2.99
CA GLU A 109 4.72 -10.21 -3.47
C GLU A 109 4.97 -9.87 -4.93
N ASP A 110 3.93 -9.95 -5.76
CA ASP A 110 4.01 -9.64 -7.18
C ASP A 110 4.31 -8.15 -7.41
N PHE A 111 3.72 -7.26 -6.60
CA PHE A 111 4.03 -5.83 -6.68
C PHE A 111 5.49 -5.56 -6.28
N ILE A 112 5.97 -6.19 -5.21
CA ILE A 112 7.37 -6.04 -4.77
C ILE A 112 8.34 -6.55 -5.85
N LYS A 113 8.03 -7.69 -6.50
CA LYS A 113 8.85 -8.19 -7.62
C LYS A 113 8.84 -7.22 -8.80
N ALA A 114 7.66 -6.73 -9.19
CA ALA A 114 7.52 -5.78 -10.30
C ALA A 114 8.18 -4.42 -10.03
N ALA A 115 8.32 -4.02 -8.77
CA ALA A 115 8.92 -2.75 -8.39
C ALA A 115 10.46 -2.79 -8.21
N ASN A 116 11.05 -3.99 -8.08
CA ASN A 116 12.50 -4.18 -7.94
C ASN A 116 13.17 -4.76 -9.20
N GLY A 117 12.40 -4.97 -10.26
CA GLY A 117 12.85 -5.49 -11.55
C GLY A 117 13.06 -4.40 -12.60
#